data_AF-A0A1G3UN81-F1
#
_entry.id   AF-A0A1G3UN81-F1
#
_cell.length_a   1.000
_cell.length_b   1.000
_cell.length_c   1.000
_cell.angle_alpha   90.00
_cell.angle_beta   90.00
_cell.angle_gamma   90.00
#
_symmetry.space_group_name_H-M   'P 1'
#
loop_
_entity.id
_entity.type
_entity.pdbx_description
1 polymer ?
#
loop_
_entity_poly.entity_id
_entity_poly.type
_entity_poly.pdbx_seq_one_letter_code
_entity_poly.pdbx_strand_id
1 'polypeptide(L)'
;MLCQIVPRKSVINYDTYQDIESYKGRDKGRPFFEQGQLEEEGRERMNKNPCDFSAEIFLLLERYPDQETINQAFQAISSTRKSSRIADTVKLSILRSWKRHPVESVMEGIKTYVEKGYHNQGKPEKYLLGIIRNLKPEASITGGQVRKSTGSHALDEHYRSQGIRII
;
A
#
# COMPACT_ATOMS: atom_id res chain seq x y z
N MET A 1 4.16 -60.35 27.76
CA MET A 1 3.24 -59.31 27.25
C MET A 1 3.51 -58.04 28.04
N LEU A 2 4.12 -57.03 27.42
CA LEU A 2 4.49 -55.75 28.05
C LEU A 2 3.45 -54.69 27.67
N CYS A 3 2.71 -54.19 28.66
CA CYS A 3 1.76 -53.09 28.49
C CYS A 3 2.52 -51.77 28.55
N GLN A 4 2.60 -51.04 27.42
CA GLN A 4 3.22 -49.71 27.37
C GLN A 4 2.25 -48.65 27.89
N ILE A 5 2.66 -47.94 28.94
CA ILE A 5 1.96 -46.78 29.52
C ILE A 5 2.35 -45.53 28.70
N VAL A 6 1.37 -44.84 28.16
CA VAL A 6 1.55 -43.58 27.40
C VAL A 6 1.44 -42.39 28.35
N PRO A 7 2.37 -41.41 28.36
CA PRO A 7 2.28 -40.27 29.26
C PRO A 7 1.19 -39.28 28.80
N ARG A 8 0.27 -38.95 29.71
CA ARG A 8 -0.66 -37.81 29.56
C ARG A 8 0.16 -36.51 29.62
N LYS A 9 0.08 -35.69 28.57
CA LYS A 9 0.57 -34.30 28.61
C LYS A 9 -0.28 -33.52 29.61
N SER A 10 0.33 -33.04 30.69
CA SER A 10 -0.30 -32.08 31.61
C SER A 10 -0.37 -30.73 30.91
N VAL A 11 -1.59 -30.21 30.76
CA VAL A 11 -1.81 -28.83 30.37
C VAL A 11 -1.41 -27.96 31.55
N ILE A 12 -0.37 -27.14 31.37
CA ILE A 12 0.06 -26.17 32.38
C ILE A 12 -1.05 -25.12 32.51
N ASN A 13 -1.47 -24.93 33.75
CA ASN A 13 -2.51 -23.99 34.18
C ASN A 13 -2.21 -22.57 33.66
N TYR A 14 -3.14 -21.98 32.92
CA TYR A 14 -3.03 -20.64 32.32
C TYR A 14 -3.34 -19.49 33.31
N ASP A 15 -3.82 -19.81 34.51
CA ASP A 15 -4.24 -18.79 35.50
C ASP A 15 -3.08 -17.95 36.05
N THR A 16 -1.85 -18.46 36.02
CA THR A 16 -0.68 -17.74 36.57
C THR A 16 -0.25 -16.52 35.74
N TYR A 17 -0.75 -16.37 34.50
CA TYR A 17 -0.33 -15.31 33.59
C TYR A 17 -1.34 -14.16 33.45
N GLN A 18 -2.50 -14.22 34.13
CA GLN A 18 -3.51 -13.15 34.11
C GLN A 18 -3.62 -12.35 35.41
N ASP A 19 -2.68 -12.50 36.34
CA ASP A 19 -2.70 -11.69 37.55
C ASP A 19 -2.17 -10.27 37.28
N ILE A 20 -3.11 -9.37 36.97
CA ILE A 20 -2.89 -7.96 36.67
C ILE A 20 -2.23 -7.21 37.85
N GLU A 21 -2.32 -7.73 39.08
CA GLU A 21 -1.75 -7.10 40.28
C GLU A 21 -0.23 -7.30 40.41
N SER A 22 0.36 -8.24 39.67
CA SER A 22 1.80 -8.54 39.74
C SER A 22 2.67 -7.79 38.72
N TYR A 23 2.09 -6.98 37.83
CA TYR A 23 2.86 -6.13 36.90
C TYR A 23 3.36 -4.85 37.60
N LYS A 24 4.37 -4.99 38.48
CA LYS A 24 5.23 -3.86 38.88
C LYS A 24 6.42 -3.77 37.94
N GLY A 25 6.17 -3.23 36.74
CA GLY A 25 7.22 -2.85 35.80
C GLY A 25 8.14 -1.79 36.41
N ARG A 26 9.27 -2.24 36.98
CA ARG A 26 10.42 -1.37 37.27
C ARG A 26 11.10 -1.03 35.95
N ASP A 27 10.80 0.13 35.40
CA ASP A 27 11.61 0.72 34.34
C ASP A 27 12.99 1.09 34.92
N LYS A 28 13.98 0.26 34.63
CA LYS A 28 15.39 0.63 34.77
C LYS A 28 16.10 0.37 33.44
N GLY A 29 16.21 1.45 32.67
CA GLY A 29 17.41 1.78 31.91
C GLY A 29 17.66 1.00 30.63
N ARG A 30 17.16 1.54 29.51
CA ARG A 30 17.88 1.47 28.24
C ARG A 30 17.97 2.90 27.68
N PRO A 31 19.18 3.46 27.46
CA PRO A 31 19.30 4.77 26.86
C PRO A 31 18.97 4.63 25.38
N PHE A 32 17.83 5.20 24.99
CA PHE A 32 17.41 5.30 23.61
C PHE A 32 18.13 6.54 23.03
N PHE A 33 19.16 6.32 22.23
CA PHE A 33 19.77 7.41 21.47
C PHE A 33 18.79 7.88 20.39
N GLU A 34 18.55 9.18 20.37
CA GLU A 34 17.71 9.92 19.45
C GLU A 34 18.28 9.89 18.02
N GLN A 35 17.43 9.61 17.02
CA GLN A 35 17.45 10.34 15.76
C GLN A 35 16.19 10.06 14.92
N GLY A 36 15.44 11.12 14.61
CA GLY A 36 14.40 11.13 13.57
C GLY A 36 13.00 11.41 14.12
N GLN A 37 12.69 12.69 14.28
CA GLN A 37 11.35 13.20 14.59
C GLN A 37 10.32 12.62 13.62
N LEU A 38 9.37 11.83 14.14
CA LEU A 38 8.13 11.54 13.44
C LEU A 38 7.20 12.70 13.78
N GLU A 39 6.96 13.57 12.80
CA GLU A 39 5.99 14.65 12.93
C GLU A 39 4.65 14.08 13.40
N GLU A 40 4.19 14.55 14.56
CA GLU A 40 2.81 14.39 14.99
C GLU A 40 1.92 15.25 14.09
N GLU A 41 1.62 14.77 12.88
CA GLU A 41 0.51 15.34 12.13
C GLU A 41 -0.81 14.87 12.75
N GLY A 42 -1.51 15.86 13.31
CA GLY A 42 -2.76 15.78 14.04
C GLY A 42 -3.72 14.71 13.55
N ARG A 43 -4.04 13.77 14.44
CA ARG A 43 -5.27 12.97 14.34
C ARG A 43 -6.46 13.87 14.66
N GLU A 44 -6.85 14.72 13.72
CA GLU A 44 -8.21 15.24 13.71
C GLU A 44 -9.17 14.06 13.57
N ARG A 45 -9.76 13.64 14.69
CA ARG A 45 -10.93 12.78 14.69
C ARG A 45 -12.09 13.59 14.13
N MET A 46 -12.14 13.71 12.82
CA MET A 46 -13.31 14.24 12.14
C MET A 46 -14.46 13.26 12.37
N ASN A 47 -15.34 13.60 13.31
CA ASN A 47 -16.68 13.04 13.46
C ASN A 47 -17.52 13.45 12.25
N LYS A 48 -17.15 12.99 11.05
CA LYS A 48 -17.98 13.15 9.85
C LYS A 48 -19.15 12.21 9.99
N ASN A 49 -20.35 12.71 9.73
CA ASN A 49 -21.53 11.88 9.73
C ASN A 49 -21.43 10.88 8.57
N PRO A 50 -22.00 9.66 8.68
CA PRO A 50 -21.98 8.68 7.60
C PRO A 50 -22.50 9.23 6.26
N CYS A 51 -23.43 10.20 6.27
CA CYS A 51 -23.92 10.90 5.07
C CYS A 51 -22.84 11.69 4.32
N ASP A 52 -21.86 12.27 5.02
CA ASP A 52 -20.85 13.12 4.38
C ASP A 52 -19.88 12.30 3.51
N PHE A 53 -19.62 11.04 3.89
CA PHE A 53 -18.75 10.16 3.13
C PHE A 53 -19.36 9.74 1.79
N SER A 54 -20.66 9.46 1.76
CA SER A 54 -21.35 9.03 0.54
C SER A 54 -21.36 10.13 -0.52
N ALA A 55 -21.64 11.38 -0.11
CA ALA A 55 -21.61 12.53 -1.01
C ALA A 55 -20.20 12.78 -1.57
N GLU A 56 -19.17 12.71 -0.73
CA GLU A 56 -17.79 12.89 -1.19
C GLU A 56 -17.34 11.77 -2.13
N ILE A 57 -17.72 10.51 -1.87
CA ILE A 57 -17.45 9.38 -2.78
C ILE A 57 -18.09 9.64 -4.14
N PHE A 58 -19.34 10.09 -4.18
CA PHE A 58 -20.05 10.37 -5.43
C PHE A 58 -19.34 11.42 -6.28
N LEU A 59 -18.94 12.56 -5.67
CA LEU A 59 -18.20 13.61 -6.35
C LEU A 59 -16.83 13.15 -6.88
N LEU A 60 -16.15 12.27 -6.14
CA LEU A 60 -14.87 11.71 -6.58
C LEU A 60 -15.03 10.72 -7.73
N LEU A 61 -16.13 9.98 -7.77
CA LEU A 61 -16.45 9.03 -8.83
C LEU A 61 -16.82 9.74 -10.12
N GLU A 62 -17.55 10.85 -10.06
CA GLU A 62 -18.00 11.62 -11.24
C GLU A 62 -16.85 12.04 -12.17
N ARG A 63 -15.63 12.19 -11.64
CA ARG A 63 -14.42 12.51 -12.42
C ARG A 63 -14.05 11.42 -13.44
N TYR A 64 -14.46 10.17 -13.21
CA TYR A 64 -14.08 9.04 -14.05
C TYR A 64 -15.18 8.73 -15.06
N PRO A 65 -14.86 8.66 -16.37
CA PRO A 65 -15.86 8.46 -17.41
C PRO A 65 -16.46 7.04 -17.38
N ASP A 66 -15.67 6.06 -16.97
CA ASP A 66 -16.09 4.67 -16.92
C ASP A 66 -16.14 4.17 -15.48
N GLN A 67 -17.36 4.11 -14.95
CA GLN A 67 -17.65 3.62 -13.61
C GLN A 67 -17.52 2.11 -13.50
N GLU A 68 -17.63 1.36 -14.60
CA GLU A 68 -17.50 -0.09 -14.59
C GLU A 68 -16.07 -0.49 -14.25
N THR A 69 -15.08 0.14 -14.91
CA THR A 69 -13.65 -0.07 -14.60
C THR A 69 -13.34 0.25 -13.13
N ILE A 70 -13.92 1.31 -12.57
CA ILE A 70 -13.75 1.65 -11.15
C ILE A 70 -14.36 0.59 -10.23
N ASN A 71 -15.57 0.12 -10.55
CA ASN A 71 -16.24 -0.93 -9.79
C ASN A 71 -15.47 -2.25 -9.86
N GLN A 72 -14.94 -2.63 -11.02
CA GLN A 72 -14.05 -3.78 -11.18
C GLN A 72 -12.80 -3.65 -10.32
N ALA A 73 -12.20 -2.45 -10.25
CA ALA A 73 -11.06 -2.20 -9.37
C ALA A 73 -11.41 -2.43 -7.89
N PHE A 74 -12.56 -1.92 -7.44
CA PHE A 74 -13.00 -2.14 -6.06
C PHE A 74 -13.31 -3.60 -5.78
N GLN A 75 -13.92 -4.32 -6.73
CA GLN A 75 -14.14 -5.76 -6.60
C GLN A 75 -12.81 -6.51 -6.49
N ALA A 76 -11.84 -6.20 -7.34
CA ALA A 76 -10.50 -6.79 -7.32
C ALA A 76 -9.76 -6.49 -6.00
N ILE A 77 -9.78 -5.26 -5.50
CA ILE A 77 -9.21 -4.91 -4.19
C ILE A 77 -9.96 -5.63 -3.06
N SER A 78 -11.28 -5.80 -3.19
CA SER A 78 -12.07 -6.50 -2.17
C SER A 78 -11.65 -7.95 -2.06
N SER A 79 -11.33 -8.61 -3.18
CA SER A 79 -10.91 -10.02 -3.20
C SER A 79 -9.57 -10.25 -2.51
N THR A 80 -8.70 -9.23 -2.43
CA THR A 80 -7.42 -9.36 -1.71
C THR A 80 -7.57 -9.26 -0.20
N ARG A 81 -8.74 -8.88 0.32
CA ARG A 81 -8.99 -8.72 1.75
C ARG A 81 -9.62 -9.98 2.35
N LYS A 82 -9.24 -10.31 3.58
CA LYS A 82 -9.80 -11.43 4.35
C LYS A 82 -11.33 -11.37 4.48
N SER A 83 -11.89 -10.16 4.58
CA SER A 83 -13.34 -9.94 4.72
C SER A 83 -14.10 -9.93 3.39
N SER A 84 -13.40 -9.95 2.25
CA SER A 84 -13.98 -9.77 0.90
C SER A 84 -14.89 -8.55 0.76
N ARG A 85 -14.69 -7.54 1.61
CA ARG A 85 -15.50 -6.32 1.69
C ARG A 85 -14.61 -5.10 1.93
N ILE A 86 -14.97 -3.98 1.31
CA ILE A 86 -14.30 -2.69 1.48
C ILE A 86 -15.27 -1.74 2.16
N ALA A 87 -14.87 -1.19 3.31
CA ALA A 87 -15.62 -0.15 4.00
C ALA A 87 -15.57 1.16 3.21
N ASP A 88 -16.62 1.98 3.30
CA ASP A 88 -16.71 3.23 2.52
C ASP A 88 -15.60 4.23 2.89
N THR A 89 -15.13 4.23 4.15
CA THR A 89 -13.95 4.99 4.57
C THR A 89 -12.68 4.59 3.80
N VAL A 90 -12.54 3.30 3.48
CA VAL A 90 -11.41 2.79 2.68
C VAL A 90 -11.58 3.17 1.21
N LYS A 91 -12.79 3.05 0.63
CA LYS A 91 -13.07 3.52 -0.74
C LYS A 91 -12.75 4.99 -0.89
N LEU A 92 -13.18 5.82 0.05
CA LEU A 92 -12.91 7.26 0.07
C LEU A 92 -11.41 7.55 0.16
N SER A 93 -10.66 6.82 1.00
CA SER A 93 -9.19 6.95 1.07
C SER A 93 -8.50 6.60 -0.26
N ILE A 94 -8.97 5.53 -0.92
CA ILE A 94 -8.47 5.10 -2.24
C ILE A 94 -8.77 6.19 -3.29
N LEU A 95 -10.01 6.66 -3.37
CA LEU A 95 -10.42 7.69 -4.34
C LEU A 95 -9.69 9.01 -4.12
N ARG A 96 -9.46 9.43 -2.87
CA ARG A 96 -8.64 10.61 -2.53
C ARG A 96 -7.19 10.43 -2.97
N SER A 97 -6.65 9.22 -2.86
CA SER A 97 -5.30 8.91 -3.34
C SER A 97 -5.24 9.00 -4.86
N TRP A 98 -6.22 8.44 -5.57
CA TRP A 98 -6.32 8.51 -7.03
C TRP A 98 -6.56 9.95 -7.54
N LYS A 99 -7.29 10.79 -6.78
CA LYS A 99 -7.54 12.19 -7.14
C LYS A 99 -6.24 12.97 -7.41
N ARG A 100 -5.13 12.61 -6.75
CA ARG A 100 -3.82 13.26 -6.91
C ARG A 100 -3.16 12.98 -8.26
N HIS A 101 -3.68 12.02 -9.03
CA HIS A 101 -3.15 11.60 -10.32
C HIS A 101 -4.05 12.05 -11.48
N PRO A 102 -3.53 12.11 -12.72
CA PRO A 102 -4.35 12.29 -13.92
C PRO A 102 -5.35 11.15 -14.09
N VAL A 103 -6.53 11.46 -14.63
CA VAL A 103 -7.61 10.48 -14.84
C VAL A 103 -7.12 9.34 -15.75
N GLU A 104 -6.42 9.67 -16.83
CA GLU A 104 -5.87 8.71 -17.78
C GLU A 104 -4.95 7.69 -17.11
N SER A 105 -3.97 8.15 -16.32
CA SER A 105 -3.04 7.28 -15.58
C SER A 105 -3.76 6.38 -14.56
N VAL A 106 -4.83 6.88 -13.93
CA VAL A 106 -5.64 6.06 -13.01
C VAL A 106 -6.37 4.96 -13.77
N MET A 107 -7.05 5.31 -14.87
CA MET A 107 -7.82 4.36 -15.67
C MET A 107 -6.94 3.28 -16.29
N GLU A 108 -5.79 3.67 -16.86
CA GLU A 108 -4.82 2.74 -17.43
C GLU A 108 -4.18 1.84 -16.36
N GLY A 109 -3.88 2.41 -15.19
CA GLY A 109 -3.34 1.64 -14.06
C GLY A 109 -4.31 0.60 -13.53
N ILE A 110 -5.59 0.95 -13.45
CA ILE A 110 -6.65 0.03 -13.07
C ILE A 110 -6.79 -1.10 -14.09
N LYS A 111 -6.87 -0.77 -15.39
CA LYS A 111 -6.94 -1.79 -16.46
C LYS A 111 -5.76 -2.76 -16.38
N THR A 112 -4.54 -2.23 -16.30
CA THR A 112 -3.33 -3.03 -16.15
C THR A 112 -3.40 -3.95 -14.92
N TYR A 113 -3.95 -3.45 -13.81
CA TYR A 113 -4.04 -4.20 -12.57
C TYR A 113 -5.02 -5.38 -12.64
N VAL A 114 -6.19 -5.15 -13.26
CA VAL A 114 -7.22 -6.16 -13.47
C VAL A 114 -6.80 -7.17 -14.53
N GLU A 115 -6.33 -6.71 -15.70
CA GLU A 115 -5.90 -7.56 -16.81
C GLU A 115 -4.76 -8.52 -16.42
N LYS A 116 -3.77 -8.03 -15.68
CA LYS A 116 -2.65 -8.87 -15.22
C LYS A 116 -3.02 -9.73 -14.01
N GLY A 117 -4.23 -9.59 -13.47
CA GLY A 117 -4.72 -10.39 -12.36
C GLY A 117 -3.89 -10.25 -11.09
N TYR A 118 -3.32 -9.06 -10.82
CA TYR A 118 -2.49 -8.86 -9.62
C TYR A 118 -3.26 -9.06 -8.32
N HIS A 119 -4.59 -8.85 -8.35
CA HIS A 119 -5.47 -9.17 -7.23
C HIS A 119 -5.47 -10.67 -6.88
N ASN A 120 -5.38 -11.57 -7.88
CA ASN A 120 -5.28 -13.02 -7.64
C ASN A 120 -3.95 -13.40 -6.97
N GLN A 121 -2.92 -12.57 -7.12
CA GLN A 121 -1.63 -12.72 -6.44
C GLN A 121 -1.62 -12.08 -5.04
N GLY A 122 -2.78 -11.61 -4.55
CA GLY A 122 -2.91 -10.97 -3.25
C GLY A 122 -2.29 -9.58 -3.17
N LYS A 123 -2.05 -8.90 -4.31
CA LYS A 123 -1.48 -7.54 -4.32
C LYS A 123 -2.56 -6.51 -3.97
N PRO A 124 -2.47 -5.79 -2.84
CA PRO A 124 -3.54 -4.91 -2.37
C PRO A 124 -3.55 -3.54 -3.10
N GLU A 125 -4.43 -2.63 -2.67
CA GLU A 125 -4.63 -1.28 -3.23
C GLU A 125 -3.34 -0.44 -3.33
N LYS A 126 -2.39 -0.65 -2.41
CA LYS A 126 -1.09 0.04 -2.43
C LYS A 126 -0.27 -0.31 -3.68
N TYR A 127 -0.40 -1.54 -4.18
CA TYR A 127 0.31 -1.97 -5.37
C TYR A 127 -0.27 -1.30 -6.62
N LEU A 128 -1.59 -1.22 -6.73
CA LEU A 128 -2.28 -0.48 -7.79
C LEU A 128 -1.85 1.00 -7.80
N LEU A 129 -1.79 1.65 -6.63
CA LEU A 129 -1.27 3.01 -6.55
C LEU A 129 0.17 3.13 -7.06
N GLY A 130 1.00 2.12 -6.81
CA GLY A 130 2.36 2.04 -7.35
C GLY A 130 2.38 1.97 -8.88
N ILE A 131 1.47 1.22 -9.51
CA ILE A 131 1.30 1.18 -10.97
C ILE A 131 0.94 2.58 -11.47
N ILE A 132 -0.10 3.20 -10.89
CA ILE A 132 -0.58 4.54 -11.29
C ILE A 132 0.54 5.58 -11.16
N ARG A 133 1.37 5.52 -10.11
CA ARG A 133 2.50 6.44 -9.92
C ARG A 133 3.59 6.29 -10.98
N ASN A 134 3.77 5.08 -11.50
CA ASN A 134 4.82 4.76 -12.46
C ASN A 134 4.36 4.88 -13.91
N LEU A 135 3.05 4.98 -14.16
CA LEU A 135 2.49 5.34 -15.45
C LEU A 135 2.82 6.80 -15.74
N LYS A 136 3.90 7.02 -16.48
CA LYS A 136 4.20 8.33 -17.04
C LYS A 136 3.24 8.57 -18.20
N PRO A 137 2.60 9.74 -18.30
CA PRO A 137 1.89 10.09 -19.52
C PRO A 137 2.90 9.99 -20.67
N GLU A 138 2.49 9.34 -21.77
CA GLU A 138 3.22 9.08 -23.01
C GLU A 138 3.71 10.36 -23.76
N ALA A 139 3.90 11.48 -23.05
CA ALA A 139 4.57 12.68 -23.53
C ALA A 139 6.10 12.68 -23.23
N SER A 140 6.66 11.61 -22.64
CA SER A 140 8.08 11.56 -22.27
C SER A 140 8.88 10.38 -22.84
N ILE A 141 8.54 9.88 -24.03
CA ILE A 141 9.49 9.05 -24.80
C ILE A 141 10.67 9.91 -25.30
N THR A 142 10.56 11.25 -25.27
CA THR A 142 11.66 12.21 -25.44
C THR A 142 12.32 12.66 -24.12
N GLY A 143 12.13 11.91 -23.03
CA GLY A 143 12.92 12.09 -21.82
C GLY A 143 14.26 11.38 -21.96
N GLY A 144 15.18 11.91 -22.78
CA GLY A 144 16.51 11.34 -22.98
C GLY A 144 17.11 10.90 -21.66
N GLN A 145 17.38 9.61 -21.52
CA GLN A 145 17.85 9.04 -20.26
C GLN A 145 19.10 9.81 -19.84
N VAL A 146 19.01 10.55 -18.74
CA VAL A 146 20.15 11.28 -18.19
C VAL A 146 20.86 10.35 -17.21
N ARG A 147 22.10 9.97 -17.53
CA ARG A 147 22.94 9.11 -16.68
C ARG A 147 24.17 9.88 -16.22
N LYS A 148 24.60 9.65 -14.98
CA LYS A 148 25.89 10.17 -14.49
C LYS A 148 27.03 9.47 -15.21
N SER A 149 28.10 10.20 -15.54
CA SER A 149 29.32 9.61 -16.12
C SER A 149 29.81 8.44 -15.28
N THR A 150 30.18 7.36 -15.97
CA THR A 150 30.74 6.15 -15.34
C THR A 150 32.23 6.31 -15.00
N GLY A 151 32.84 7.45 -15.37
CA GLY A 151 34.28 7.71 -15.28
C GLY A 151 35.10 7.05 -16.38
N SER A 152 34.47 6.26 -17.27
CA SER A 152 35.11 5.59 -18.41
C SER A 152 34.64 6.23 -19.71
N HIS A 153 35.59 6.81 -20.46
CA HIS A 153 35.30 7.47 -21.74
C HIS A 153 34.63 6.52 -22.74
N ALA A 154 35.11 5.27 -22.83
CA ALA A 154 34.59 4.29 -23.79
C ALA A 154 33.13 3.89 -23.50
N LEU A 155 32.76 3.77 -22.23
CA LEU A 155 31.39 3.44 -21.84
C LEU A 155 30.45 4.63 -22.03
N ASP A 156 30.90 5.84 -21.68
CA ASP A 156 30.10 7.04 -21.83
C ASP A 156 29.80 7.34 -23.32
N GLU A 157 30.74 7.04 -24.22
CA GLU A 157 30.57 7.17 -25.67
C GLU A 157 29.56 6.15 -26.23
N HIS A 158 29.62 4.90 -25.76
CA HIS A 158 28.61 3.88 -26.09
C HIS A 158 27.21 4.28 -25.61
N TYR A 159 27.07 4.90 -24.44
CA TYR A 159 25.77 5.39 -23.98
C TYR A 159 25.29 6.59 -24.81
N ARG A 160 26.18 7.51 -25.19
CA ARG A 160 25.84 8.63 -26.08
C ARG A 160 25.35 8.14 -27.45
N SER A 161 25.96 7.08 -28.01
CA SER A 161 25.51 6.52 -29.30
C SER A 161 24.12 5.86 -29.23
N GLN A 162 23.72 5.41 -28.04
CA GLN A 162 22.36 4.92 -27.74
C GLN A 162 21.35 6.04 -27.44
N GLY A 163 21.73 7.32 -27.60
CA GLY A 163 20.86 8.46 -27.35
C GLY A 163 20.68 8.81 -25.86
N ILE A 164 21.53 8.27 -24.98
CA ILE A 164 21.52 8.57 -23.54
C ILE A 164 22.41 9.79 -23.30
N ARG A 165 21.87 10.81 -22.61
CA ARG A 165 22.60 12.03 -22.30
C ARG A 165 23.40 11.83 -21.00
N ILE A 166 24.73 11.87 -21.08
CA ILE A 166 25.59 11.76 -19.90
C ILE A 166 25.77 13.14 -19.24
N ILE A 167 25.61 13.23 -17.92
CA ILE A 167 25.91 14.40 -17.05
C ILE A 167 27.09 14.13 -16.12
#